data_AF-A0A1Q4VGF0-F1
#
_entry.id   AF-A0A1Q4VGF0-F1
#
_cell.length_a   1.000
_cell.length_b   1.000
_cell.length_c   1.000
_cell.angle_alpha   90.00
_cell.angle_beta   90.00
_cell.angle_gamma   90.00
#
_symmetry.space_group_name_H-M   'P 1'
#
loop_
_entity.id
_entity.type
_entity.pdbx_description
1 polymer ?
#
loop_
_entity_poly.entity_id
_entity_poly.type
_entity_poly.pdbx_seq_one_letter_code
_entity_poly.pdbx_strand_id
1 'polypeptide(L)'
;ARVVLTSRSGPGAAGVAELAASIAASGTAVDVVACDVADRASVAEVLDRIDATGPALSSVVHSAGTGGRTPVEQLSVAELSRLLSAKVGGAMVLDELTAGRDLDAFVLFSSGAGVWGSGALAGYAAANAHLDALVEDRRSRGLVASSVAWGLWAGVGMAAGSGGERLREFGMEGIDGRRGMLALGQVLDAGEGAMVVAGFDWPQFVPTYTLYRPSRLLADLPEVRAVLAAEAAVATTTEEVGAWASRLAGMPVAEQRQVLTDLVRGHAAAVLGHDSADDVLPQRAFKELGFDSVGAVELRNRLSKEVGVKLASTMVFDHPNATALADYVRGELVGTGGADDGDPVLETLERLAAELDSVDGGADARQDITERMQTLLSRWMRRGAPGAGAEDGGAAATRQTVAGQLNEASADEVLDFINKELGAS
;
A
#
# COMPACT_ATOMS: atom_id res chain seq x y z
N ALA A 1 -7.98 -28.55 36.16
CA ALA A 1 -8.35 -27.38 35.34
C ALA A 1 -9.67 -27.66 34.62
N ARG A 2 -10.36 -26.61 34.14
CA ARG A 2 -11.52 -26.70 33.25
C ARG A 2 -11.34 -25.69 32.11
N VAL A 3 -11.77 -26.05 30.91
CA VAL A 3 -11.86 -25.17 29.73
C VAL A 3 -13.32 -25.13 29.26
N VAL A 4 -13.83 -23.94 28.96
CA VAL A 4 -15.15 -23.76 28.35
C VAL A 4 -14.97 -23.26 26.93
N LEU A 5 -15.40 -24.07 25.96
CA LEU A 5 -15.31 -23.75 24.53
C LEU A 5 -16.66 -23.20 24.04
N THR A 6 -16.69 -21.92 23.71
CA THR A 6 -17.89 -21.22 23.24
C THR A 6 -17.86 -20.97 21.73
N SER A 7 -18.96 -21.24 21.06
CA SER A 7 -19.23 -20.75 19.70
C SER A 7 -20.72 -20.80 19.40
N ARG A 8 -21.18 -20.10 18.36
CA ARG A 8 -22.59 -20.14 17.93
C ARG A 8 -23.06 -21.56 17.56
N SER A 9 -22.15 -22.39 17.05
CA SER A 9 -22.43 -23.81 16.72
C SER A 9 -22.33 -24.74 17.93
N GLY A 10 -21.64 -24.33 19.00
CA GLY A 10 -21.49 -25.09 20.23
C GLY A 10 -21.05 -26.55 19.99
N PRO A 11 -21.70 -27.54 20.63
CA PRO A 11 -21.44 -28.96 20.39
C PRO A 11 -21.64 -29.45 18.94
N GLY A 12 -22.34 -28.68 18.10
CA GLY A 12 -22.51 -28.96 16.67
C GLY A 12 -21.38 -28.46 15.77
N ALA A 13 -20.33 -27.86 16.33
CA ALA A 13 -19.16 -27.44 15.56
C ALA A 13 -18.34 -28.65 15.06
N ALA A 14 -17.93 -28.65 13.79
CA ALA A 14 -17.13 -29.72 13.21
C ALA A 14 -15.78 -29.88 13.95
N GLY A 15 -15.43 -31.12 14.31
CA GLY A 15 -14.17 -31.44 15.03
C GLY A 15 -14.16 -31.12 16.53
N VAL A 16 -15.23 -30.53 17.08
CA VAL A 16 -15.23 -30.08 18.48
C VAL A 16 -15.32 -31.23 19.49
N ALA A 17 -15.93 -32.34 19.10
CA ALA A 17 -16.04 -33.53 19.94
C ALA A 17 -14.67 -34.21 20.11
N GLU A 18 -13.92 -34.35 19.02
CA GLU A 18 -12.56 -34.88 19.00
C GLU A 18 -11.60 -33.95 19.77
N LEU A 19 -11.73 -32.63 19.59
CA LEU A 19 -10.95 -31.64 20.35
C LEU A 19 -11.24 -31.74 21.85
N ALA A 20 -12.51 -31.73 22.26
CA ALA A 20 -12.90 -31.85 23.66
C ALA A 20 -12.41 -33.17 24.28
N ALA A 21 -12.51 -34.29 23.54
CA ALA A 21 -11.97 -35.57 23.98
C ALA A 21 -10.44 -35.55 24.15
N SER A 22 -9.69 -34.88 23.27
CA SER A 22 -8.23 -34.77 23.39
C SER A 22 -7.77 -33.96 24.61
N ILE A 23 -8.49 -32.89 24.94
CA ILE A 23 -8.23 -32.05 26.12
C ILE A 23 -8.64 -32.80 27.41
N ALA A 24 -9.75 -33.53 27.37
CA ALA A 24 -10.19 -34.40 28.47
C ALA A 24 -9.20 -35.55 28.75
N ALA A 25 -8.65 -36.18 27.70
CA ALA A 25 -7.59 -37.18 27.82
C ALA A 25 -6.29 -36.61 28.43
N SER A 26 -6.08 -35.30 28.32
CA SER A 26 -4.99 -34.55 28.96
C SER A 26 -5.29 -34.16 30.42
N GLY A 27 -6.38 -34.64 31.01
CA GLY A 27 -6.75 -34.41 32.41
C GLY A 27 -7.47 -33.09 32.70
N THR A 28 -7.97 -32.40 31.67
CA THR A 28 -8.69 -31.12 31.82
C THR A 28 -10.17 -31.29 31.48
N ALA A 29 -11.07 -30.89 32.39
CA ALA A 29 -12.50 -30.93 32.11
C ALA A 29 -12.86 -29.95 30.98
N VAL A 30 -13.76 -30.34 30.07
CA VAL A 30 -14.18 -29.50 28.93
C VAL A 30 -15.69 -29.40 28.88
N ASP A 31 -16.20 -28.17 28.91
CA ASP A 31 -17.58 -27.85 28.56
C ASP A 31 -17.60 -27.23 27.16
N VAL A 32 -18.43 -27.75 26.25
CA VAL A 32 -18.66 -27.14 24.93
C VAL A 32 -20.06 -26.52 24.93
N VAL A 33 -20.14 -25.20 24.74
CA VAL A 33 -21.39 -24.45 24.94
C VAL A 33 -21.73 -23.64 23.69
N ALA A 34 -23.00 -23.71 23.27
CA ALA A 34 -23.53 -22.81 22.26
C ALA A 34 -23.71 -21.41 22.86
N CYS A 35 -23.04 -20.42 22.30
CA CYS A 35 -23.05 -19.04 22.76
C CYS A 35 -22.68 -18.09 21.61
N ASP A 36 -23.48 -17.04 21.38
CA ASP A 36 -23.02 -15.91 20.58
C ASP A 36 -22.39 -14.88 21.53
N VAL A 37 -21.07 -14.67 21.39
CA VAL A 37 -20.32 -13.76 22.26
C VAL A 37 -20.77 -12.30 22.10
N ALA A 38 -21.37 -11.94 20.95
CA ALA A 38 -21.92 -10.61 20.72
C ALA A 38 -23.30 -10.40 21.39
N ASP A 39 -23.94 -11.46 21.90
CA ASP A 39 -25.15 -11.36 22.71
C ASP A 39 -24.81 -11.39 24.20
N ARG A 40 -25.07 -10.26 24.86
CA ARG A 40 -24.85 -10.07 26.30
C ARG A 40 -25.64 -11.08 27.15
N ALA A 41 -26.83 -11.50 26.73
CA ALA A 41 -27.60 -12.50 27.48
C ALA A 41 -26.95 -13.89 27.39
N SER A 42 -26.60 -14.33 26.17
CA SER A 42 -25.87 -15.58 25.93
C SER A 42 -24.55 -15.67 26.69
N VAL A 43 -23.79 -14.57 26.82
CA VAL A 43 -22.54 -14.58 27.61
C VAL A 43 -22.83 -14.64 29.11
N ALA A 44 -23.83 -13.92 29.61
CA ALA A 44 -24.22 -13.98 31.01
C ALA A 44 -24.64 -15.41 31.43
N GLU A 45 -25.46 -16.10 30.63
CA GLU A 45 -25.86 -17.50 30.90
C GLU A 45 -24.67 -18.48 30.95
N VAL A 46 -23.60 -18.23 30.18
CA VAL A 46 -22.37 -19.03 30.25
C VAL A 46 -21.60 -18.74 31.54
N LEU A 47 -21.50 -17.47 31.94
CA LEU A 47 -20.82 -17.07 33.17
C LEU A 47 -21.54 -17.60 34.42
N ASP A 48 -22.86 -17.48 34.49
CA ASP A 48 -23.68 -18.02 35.58
C ASP A 48 -23.52 -19.55 35.69
N ARG A 49 -23.42 -20.25 34.55
CA ARG A 49 -23.16 -21.71 34.52
C ARG A 49 -21.76 -22.07 35.01
N ILE A 50 -20.75 -21.27 34.70
CA ILE A 50 -19.38 -21.47 35.21
C ILE A 50 -19.40 -21.35 36.73
N ASP A 51 -19.97 -20.27 37.27
CA ASP A 51 -20.04 -20.01 38.70
C ASP A 51 -20.86 -21.08 39.46
N ALA A 52 -21.92 -21.60 38.85
CA ALA A 52 -22.77 -22.64 39.45
C ALA A 52 -22.19 -24.06 39.41
N THR A 53 -21.24 -24.36 38.51
CA THR A 53 -20.81 -25.75 38.24
C THR A 53 -19.31 -26.01 38.33
N GLY A 54 -18.47 -24.97 38.38
CA GLY A 54 -17.03 -25.07 38.20
C GLY A 54 -16.20 -24.26 39.19
N PRO A 55 -14.87 -24.22 39.01
CA PRO A 55 -14.04 -23.22 39.66
C PRO A 55 -14.38 -21.82 39.14
N ALA A 56 -14.06 -20.78 39.92
CA ALA A 56 -14.17 -19.40 39.46
C ALA A 56 -13.41 -19.18 38.15
N LEU A 57 -13.99 -18.37 37.25
CA LEU A 57 -13.36 -18.00 35.98
C LEU A 57 -12.07 -17.22 36.25
N SER A 58 -10.92 -17.79 35.91
CA SER A 58 -9.61 -17.15 36.07
C SER A 58 -9.05 -16.55 34.79
N SER A 59 -9.54 -16.94 33.61
CA SER A 59 -8.98 -16.49 32.33
C SER A 59 -10.03 -16.42 31.22
N VAL A 60 -9.98 -15.34 30.43
CA VAL A 60 -10.78 -15.16 29.20
C VAL A 60 -9.83 -15.14 28.00
N VAL A 61 -10.17 -15.90 26.96
CA VAL A 61 -9.46 -15.86 25.66
C VAL A 61 -10.47 -15.60 24.56
N HIS A 62 -10.46 -14.39 24.00
CA HIS A 62 -11.33 -13.98 22.92
C HIS A 62 -10.66 -14.18 21.56
N SER A 63 -10.99 -15.30 20.92
CA SER A 63 -10.59 -15.65 19.55
C SER A 63 -11.76 -15.63 18.55
N ALA A 64 -12.93 -15.13 18.96
CA ALA A 64 -14.09 -15.06 18.09
C ALA A 64 -13.93 -13.95 17.02
N GLY A 65 -14.12 -14.32 15.77
CA GLY A 65 -14.03 -13.40 14.64
C GLY A 65 -14.34 -14.09 13.32
N THR A 66 -14.58 -13.29 12.29
CA THR A 66 -14.71 -13.77 10.90
C THR A 66 -13.84 -12.93 9.99
N GLY A 67 -13.15 -13.56 9.05
CA GLY A 67 -12.46 -12.85 7.98
C GLY A 67 -13.43 -12.23 6.99
N GLY A 68 -12.94 -11.22 6.26
CA GLY A 68 -13.62 -10.61 5.11
C GLY A 68 -12.58 -9.91 4.24
N ARG A 69 -12.72 -10.03 2.91
CA ARG A 69 -11.82 -9.41 1.93
C ARG A 69 -12.61 -8.48 1.03
N THR A 70 -12.86 -7.27 1.52
CA THR A 70 -13.66 -6.25 0.85
C THR A 70 -12.89 -4.93 0.84
N PRO A 71 -12.57 -4.37 -0.35
CA PRO A 71 -11.99 -3.04 -0.48
C PRO A 71 -12.83 -1.96 0.19
N VAL A 72 -12.20 -0.87 0.65
CA VAL A 72 -12.88 0.16 1.45
C VAL A 72 -14.00 0.85 0.67
N GLU A 73 -13.81 1.02 -0.64
CA GLU A 73 -14.77 1.61 -1.57
C GLU A 73 -15.97 0.70 -1.91
N GLN A 74 -15.91 -0.58 -1.52
CA GLN A 74 -16.99 -1.57 -1.70
C GLN A 74 -17.62 -1.99 -0.36
N LEU A 75 -17.03 -1.61 0.77
CA LEU A 75 -17.44 -2.08 2.09
C LEU A 75 -18.73 -1.39 2.56
N SER A 76 -19.84 -2.13 2.53
CA SER A 76 -21.12 -1.63 3.03
C SER A 76 -21.15 -1.54 4.56
N VAL A 77 -21.97 -0.62 5.10
CA VAL A 77 -22.18 -0.48 6.57
C VAL A 77 -22.72 -1.77 7.20
N ALA A 78 -23.61 -2.49 6.50
CA ALA A 78 -24.15 -3.77 6.96
C ALA A 78 -23.07 -4.86 7.04
N GLU A 79 -22.17 -4.91 6.07
CA GLU A 79 -21.04 -5.85 6.09
C GLU A 79 -20.00 -5.48 7.16
N LEU A 80 -19.67 -4.20 7.32
CA LEU A 80 -18.80 -3.73 8.39
C LEU A 80 -19.38 -4.12 9.76
N SER A 81 -20.67 -3.84 10.00
CA SER A 81 -21.36 -4.24 11.23
C SER A 81 -21.26 -5.76 11.49
N ARG A 82 -21.48 -6.59 10.46
CA ARG A 82 -21.31 -8.05 10.55
C ARG A 82 -19.89 -8.48 10.88
N LEU A 83 -18.87 -7.83 10.31
CA LEU A 83 -17.45 -8.12 10.58
C LEU A 83 -17.02 -7.70 11.99
N LEU A 84 -17.51 -6.55 12.46
CA LEU A 84 -17.23 -6.04 13.80
C LEU A 84 -17.96 -6.85 14.88
N SER A 85 -19.22 -7.26 14.66
CA SER A 85 -20.12 -7.85 15.65
C SER A 85 -19.47 -8.91 16.57
N ALA A 86 -18.98 -10.02 16.02
CA ALA A 86 -18.41 -11.10 16.83
C ALA A 86 -17.09 -10.71 17.53
N LYS A 87 -16.31 -9.81 16.93
CA LYS A 87 -14.96 -9.47 17.40
C LYS A 87 -14.97 -8.29 18.36
N VAL A 88 -15.48 -7.14 17.92
CA VAL A 88 -15.65 -5.93 18.72
C VAL A 88 -16.77 -6.09 19.75
N GLY A 89 -17.99 -6.41 19.29
CA GLY A 89 -19.13 -6.58 20.19
C GLY A 89 -18.89 -7.66 21.24
N GLY A 90 -18.31 -8.79 20.82
CA GLY A 90 -17.89 -9.85 21.74
C GLY A 90 -16.86 -9.42 22.80
N ALA A 91 -15.84 -8.64 22.40
CA ALA A 91 -14.84 -8.16 23.34
C ALA A 91 -15.42 -7.14 24.33
N MET A 92 -16.32 -6.26 23.88
CA MET A 92 -17.01 -5.28 24.74
C MET A 92 -17.93 -5.97 25.76
N VAL A 93 -18.70 -6.98 25.34
CA VAL A 93 -19.57 -7.78 26.23
C VAL A 93 -18.73 -8.54 27.27
N LEU A 94 -17.62 -9.15 26.85
CA LEU A 94 -16.70 -9.82 27.76
C LEU A 94 -16.03 -8.84 28.73
N ASP A 95 -15.63 -7.65 28.28
CA ASP A 95 -15.07 -6.62 29.15
C ASP A 95 -16.08 -6.22 30.25
N GLU A 96 -17.30 -5.86 29.86
CA GLU A 96 -18.39 -5.44 30.75
C GLU A 96 -18.70 -6.52 31.81
N LEU A 97 -18.97 -7.75 31.37
CA LEU A 97 -19.43 -8.83 32.24
C LEU A 97 -18.32 -9.46 33.11
N THR A 98 -17.05 -9.14 32.83
CA THR A 98 -15.91 -9.62 33.62
C THR A 98 -15.09 -8.53 34.30
N ALA A 99 -15.49 -7.26 34.19
CA ALA A 99 -14.78 -6.14 34.85
C ALA A 99 -14.73 -6.25 36.39
N GLY A 100 -15.73 -6.91 36.99
CA GLY A 100 -15.78 -7.16 38.44
C GLY A 100 -15.20 -8.52 38.88
N ARG A 101 -14.52 -9.25 37.98
CA ARG A 101 -13.95 -10.58 38.27
C ARG A 101 -12.43 -10.47 38.43
N ASP A 102 -11.89 -11.18 39.41
CA ASP A 102 -10.46 -11.34 39.63
C ASP A 102 -9.92 -12.34 38.61
N LEU A 103 -9.47 -11.83 37.45
CA LEU A 103 -8.90 -12.63 36.37
C LEU A 103 -7.38 -12.59 36.44
N ASP A 104 -6.73 -13.75 36.20
CA ASP A 104 -5.31 -13.84 35.92
C ASP A 104 -4.99 -13.34 34.50
N ALA A 105 -5.91 -13.53 33.54
CA ALA A 105 -5.71 -13.16 32.14
C ALA A 105 -7.00 -12.77 31.40
N PHE A 106 -6.91 -11.75 30.55
CA PHE A 106 -7.96 -11.39 29.59
C PHE A 106 -7.28 -11.14 28.23
N VAL A 107 -7.31 -12.14 27.36
CA VAL A 107 -6.51 -12.19 26.13
C VAL A 107 -7.37 -11.94 24.91
N LEU A 108 -7.03 -10.91 24.14
CA LEU A 108 -7.65 -10.60 22.86
C LEU A 108 -6.74 -11.07 21.72
N PHE A 109 -7.25 -11.97 20.87
CA PHE A 109 -6.55 -12.37 19.65
C PHE A 109 -6.78 -11.32 18.57
N SER A 110 -5.89 -10.32 18.51
CA SER A 110 -5.83 -9.30 17.46
C SER A 110 -5.05 -9.83 16.24
N SER A 111 -4.74 -8.95 15.29
CA SER A 111 -3.99 -9.27 14.09
C SER A 111 -3.25 -8.04 13.59
N GLY A 112 -2.04 -8.24 13.06
CA GLY A 112 -1.21 -7.17 12.50
C GLY A 112 -1.87 -6.33 11.39
N ALA A 113 -2.93 -6.85 10.76
CA ALA A 113 -3.78 -6.06 9.86
C ALA A 113 -4.40 -4.81 10.54
N GLY A 114 -4.62 -4.82 11.85
CA GLY A 114 -5.04 -3.65 12.64
C GLY A 114 -3.91 -2.67 12.97
N VAL A 115 -2.65 -3.10 12.86
CA VAL A 115 -1.46 -2.31 13.23
C VAL A 115 -0.82 -1.65 12.00
N TRP A 116 -0.52 -2.42 10.95
CA TRP A 116 0.13 -1.90 9.74
C TRP A 116 -0.77 -1.81 8.50
N GLY A 117 -1.99 -2.34 8.59
CA GLY A 117 -2.95 -2.35 7.48
C GLY A 117 -2.71 -3.47 6.46
N SER A 118 -3.75 -3.79 5.69
CA SER A 118 -3.65 -4.75 4.57
C SER A 118 -4.72 -4.50 3.52
N GLY A 119 -4.37 -4.65 2.24
CA GLY A 119 -5.27 -4.44 1.11
C GLY A 119 -6.53 -5.30 1.19
N ALA A 120 -7.69 -4.67 0.98
CA ALA A 120 -9.02 -5.27 1.11
C ALA A 120 -9.37 -5.86 2.49
N LEU A 121 -8.62 -5.57 3.57
CA LEU A 121 -8.96 -6.01 4.93
C LEU A 121 -9.54 -4.88 5.81
N ALA A 122 -10.17 -3.85 5.23
CA ALA A 122 -10.55 -2.63 5.97
C ALA A 122 -11.41 -2.89 7.24
N GLY A 123 -12.51 -3.64 7.12
CA GLY A 123 -13.35 -3.98 8.27
C GLY A 123 -12.67 -4.92 9.28
N TYR A 124 -11.78 -5.79 8.82
CA TYR A 124 -10.99 -6.67 9.69
C TYR A 124 -9.91 -5.88 10.45
N ALA A 125 -9.21 -4.97 9.78
CA ALA A 125 -8.25 -4.06 10.39
C ALA A 125 -8.89 -3.22 11.50
N ALA A 126 -10.04 -2.60 11.22
CA ALA A 126 -10.81 -1.85 12.21
C ALA A 126 -11.23 -2.70 13.42
N ALA A 127 -11.66 -3.96 13.20
CA ALA A 127 -12.01 -4.88 14.27
C ALA A 127 -10.82 -5.24 15.18
N ASN A 128 -9.62 -5.32 14.62
CA ASN A 128 -8.39 -5.67 15.36
C ASN A 128 -7.86 -4.46 16.13
N ALA A 129 -7.74 -3.30 15.48
CA ALA A 129 -7.32 -2.05 16.13
C ALA A 129 -8.22 -1.66 17.32
N HIS A 130 -9.52 -1.96 17.25
CA HIS A 130 -10.43 -1.77 18.39
C HIS A 130 -10.09 -2.69 19.57
N LEU A 131 -9.64 -3.93 19.33
CA LEU A 131 -9.23 -4.84 20.42
C LEU A 131 -7.97 -4.32 21.12
N ASP A 132 -7.03 -3.79 20.33
CA ASP A 132 -5.79 -3.21 20.85
C ASP A 132 -6.11 -2.00 21.75
N ALA A 133 -6.99 -1.10 21.29
CA ALA A 133 -7.48 0.03 22.09
C ALA A 133 -8.31 -0.37 23.32
N LEU A 134 -9.12 -1.44 23.24
CA LEU A 134 -9.88 -1.94 24.39
C LEU A 134 -8.96 -2.50 25.49
N VAL A 135 -7.82 -3.08 25.12
CA VAL A 135 -6.80 -3.52 26.09
C VAL A 135 -6.12 -2.34 26.77
N GLU A 136 -5.82 -1.25 26.06
CA GLU A 136 -5.32 -0.02 26.67
C GLU A 136 -6.34 0.58 27.66
N ASP A 137 -7.62 0.69 27.27
CA ASP A 137 -8.69 1.17 28.14
C ASP A 137 -8.87 0.28 29.39
N ARG A 138 -8.99 -1.05 29.21
CA ARG A 138 -9.16 -2.01 30.31
C ARG A 138 -8.00 -1.94 31.31
N ARG A 139 -6.76 -1.80 30.83
CA ARG A 139 -5.57 -1.61 31.69
C ARG A 139 -5.55 -0.25 32.38
N SER A 140 -6.05 0.80 31.74
CA SER A 140 -6.17 2.13 32.38
C SER A 140 -7.12 2.11 33.60
N ARG A 141 -8.11 1.19 33.59
CA ARG A 141 -9.00 0.89 34.71
C ARG A 141 -8.39 -0.03 35.77
N GLY A 142 -7.12 -0.43 35.63
CA GLY A 142 -6.41 -1.31 36.55
C GLY A 142 -6.72 -2.81 36.40
N LEU A 143 -7.41 -3.20 35.33
CA LEU A 143 -7.81 -4.59 35.07
C LEU A 143 -6.78 -5.29 34.16
N VAL A 144 -6.56 -6.60 34.37
CA VAL A 144 -5.68 -7.38 33.49
C VAL A 144 -6.25 -7.41 32.07
N ALA A 145 -5.37 -7.22 31.08
CA ALA A 145 -5.68 -7.38 29.67
C ALA A 145 -4.39 -7.46 28.83
N SER A 146 -4.41 -8.29 27.78
CA SER A 146 -3.36 -8.36 26.76
C SER A 146 -3.99 -8.53 25.37
N SER A 147 -3.52 -7.79 24.37
CA SER A 147 -3.87 -7.98 22.97
C SER A 147 -2.65 -8.50 22.22
N VAL A 148 -2.81 -9.59 21.48
CA VAL A 148 -1.74 -10.09 20.60
C VAL A 148 -2.13 -9.89 19.15
N ALA A 149 -1.49 -8.93 18.49
CA ALA A 149 -1.61 -8.67 17.07
C ALA A 149 -0.79 -9.71 16.28
N TRP A 150 -1.40 -10.88 16.05
CA TRP A 150 -0.77 -11.98 15.35
C TRP A 150 -0.48 -11.69 13.87
N GLY A 151 0.68 -12.16 13.42
CA GLY A 151 1.01 -12.39 12.01
C GLY A 151 0.39 -13.68 11.47
N LEU A 152 1.03 -14.27 10.47
CA LEU A 152 0.53 -15.46 9.78
C LEU A 152 0.73 -16.73 10.63
N TRP A 153 -0.36 -17.44 10.95
CA TRP A 153 -0.27 -18.77 11.56
C TRP A 153 -0.08 -19.85 10.49
N ALA A 154 0.81 -20.81 10.71
CA ALA A 154 1.09 -21.89 9.77
C ALA A 154 0.11 -23.06 9.94
N GLY A 155 -0.54 -23.46 8.85
CA GLY A 155 -1.30 -24.72 8.76
C GLY A 155 -2.67 -24.75 9.45
N VAL A 156 -3.14 -23.66 10.07
CA VAL A 156 -4.40 -23.62 10.83
C VAL A 156 -5.18 -22.31 10.65
N GLY A 157 -6.47 -22.33 10.95
CA GLY A 157 -7.32 -21.15 11.08
C GLY A 157 -7.54 -20.37 9.77
N MET A 158 -7.73 -19.05 9.88
CA MET A 158 -7.98 -18.14 8.74
C MET A 158 -6.81 -18.05 7.73
N ALA A 159 -5.67 -18.65 8.06
CA ALA A 159 -4.47 -18.73 7.22
C ALA A 159 -4.33 -20.07 6.48
N ALA A 160 -5.28 -21.00 6.64
CA ALA A 160 -5.29 -22.26 5.90
C ALA A 160 -5.73 -22.03 4.44
N GLY A 161 -4.98 -22.59 3.48
CA GLY A 161 -5.21 -22.47 2.04
C GLY A 161 -4.57 -21.23 1.40
N SER A 162 -5.00 -20.92 0.16
CA SER A 162 -4.35 -19.96 -0.75
C SER A 162 -4.20 -18.53 -0.22
N GLY A 163 -5.09 -18.11 0.70
CA GLY A 163 -4.96 -16.81 1.37
C GLY A 163 -3.71 -16.69 2.25
N GLY A 164 -3.26 -17.80 2.85
CA GLY A 164 -2.03 -17.84 3.64
C GLY A 164 -0.77 -18.05 2.81
N GLU A 165 -0.87 -18.76 1.68
CA GLU A 165 0.22 -18.88 0.70
C GLU A 165 0.60 -17.51 0.15
N ARG A 166 -0.38 -16.73 -0.33
CA ARG A 166 -0.15 -15.39 -0.86
C ARG A 166 0.45 -14.40 0.16
N LEU A 167 0.18 -14.57 1.44
CA LEU A 167 0.82 -13.74 2.48
C LEU A 167 2.31 -14.06 2.63
N ARG A 168 2.73 -15.32 2.41
CA ARG A 168 4.16 -15.69 2.35
C ARG A 168 4.84 -15.11 1.12
N GLU A 169 4.14 -15.08 -0.02
CA GLU A 169 4.61 -14.41 -1.24
C GLU A 169 4.75 -12.89 -1.05
N PHE A 170 4.05 -12.29 -0.07
CA PHE A 170 4.27 -10.91 0.38
C PHE A 170 5.31 -10.77 1.52
N GLY A 171 6.08 -11.82 1.84
CA GLY A 171 7.13 -11.78 2.87
C GLY A 171 6.65 -11.98 4.32
N MET A 172 5.42 -12.42 4.57
CA MET A 172 4.97 -12.82 5.92
C MET A 172 5.39 -14.27 6.22
N GLU A 173 6.19 -14.49 7.26
CA GLU A 173 6.55 -15.85 7.67
C GLU A 173 5.44 -16.52 8.49
N GLY A 174 5.31 -17.84 8.33
CA GLY A 174 4.34 -18.66 9.07
C GLY A 174 4.84 -19.06 10.45
N ILE A 175 4.12 -18.66 11.50
CA ILE A 175 4.34 -19.07 12.88
C ILE A 175 3.71 -20.45 13.11
N ASP A 176 4.51 -21.46 13.48
CA ASP A 176 3.98 -22.76 13.88
C ASP A 176 3.30 -22.71 15.25
N GLY A 177 2.32 -23.60 15.47
CA GLY A 177 1.47 -23.54 16.66
C GLY A 177 2.22 -23.64 18.00
N ARG A 178 3.38 -24.30 18.04
CA ARG A 178 4.20 -24.39 19.26
C ARG A 178 4.90 -23.06 19.53
N ARG A 179 5.49 -22.44 18.50
CA ARG A 179 6.10 -21.10 18.62
C ARG A 179 5.06 -20.05 19.00
N GLY A 180 3.88 -20.09 18.39
CA GLY A 180 2.78 -19.17 18.71
C GLY A 180 2.33 -19.30 20.18
N MET A 181 2.14 -20.52 20.68
CA MET A 181 1.77 -20.74 22.08
C MET A 181 2.89 -20.37 23.07
N LEU A 182 4.17 -20.59 22.72
CA LEU A 182 5.30 -20.13 23.53
C LEU A 182 5.36 -18.59 23.60
N ALA A 183 5.16 -17.90 22.48
CA ALA A 183 5.12 -16.45 22.44
C ALA A 183 3.93 -15.88 23.23
N LEU A 184 2.76 -16.53 23.18
CA LEU A 184 1.63 -16.16 24.03
C LEU A 184 1.97 -16.28 25.52
N GLY A 185 2.63 -17.36 25.94
CA GLY A 185 3.13 -17.51 27.31
C GLY A 185 4.05 -16.35 27.73
N GLN A 186 5.02 -16.00 26.87
CA GLN A 186 5.95 -14.90 27.13
C GLN A 186 5.25 -13.54 27.26
N VAL A 187 4.23 -13.25 26.44
CA VAL A 187 3.41 -12.02 26.54
C VAL A 187 2.69 -11.95 27.88
N LEU A 188 2.14 -13.07 28.35
CA LEU A 188 1.43 -13.15 29.63
C LEU A 188 2.38 -13.04 30.82
N ASP A 189 3.50 -13.77 30.81
CA ASP A 189 4.53 -13.74 31.86
C ASP A 189 5.15 -12.34 32.02
N ALA A 190 5.30 -11.59 30.92
CA ALA A 190 5.78 -10.21 30.93
C ALA A 190 4.70 -9.17 31.30
N GLY A 191 3.42 -9.57 31.36
CA GLY A 191 2.30 -8.67 31.66
C GLY A 191 2.03 -7.63 30.58
N GLU A 192 2.40 -7.91 29.32
CA GLU A 192 2.36 -6.95 28.21
C GLU A 192 0.93 -6.53 27.84
N GLY A 193 0.82 -5.29 27.33
CA GLY A 193 -0.44 -4.68 26.90
C GLY A 193 -0.85 -5.14 25.49
N ALA A 194 -0.66 -4.27 24.50
CA ALA A 194 -0.78 -4.63 23.09
C ALA A 194 0.60 -5.02 22.53
N MET A 195 0.73 -6.22 21.97
CA MET A 195 1.99 -6.75 21.44
C MET A 195 1.81 -7.33 20.03
N VAL A 196 2.77 -7.09 19.13
CA VAL A 196 2.82 -7.72 17.80
C VAL A 196 3.63 -9.00 17.87
N VAL A 197 3.10 -10.10 17.34
CA VAL A 197 3.84 -11.36 17.18
C VAL A 197 3.69 -11.85 15.74
N ALA A 198 4.71 -11.55 14.92
CA ALA A 198 4.76 -11.84 13.49
C ALA A 198 6.21 -12.15 13.06
N GLY A 199 6.38 -13.02 12.07
CA GLY A 199 7.65 -13.22 11.37
C GLY A 199 7.62 -12.58 9.98
N PHE A 200 8.77 -12.12 9.49
CA PHE A 200 8.89 -11.36 8.25
C PHE A 200 10.19 -11.71 7.52
N ASP A 201 10.10 -11.98 6.22
CA ASP A 201 11.20 -11.78 5.29
C ASP A 201 11.21 -10.28 4.94
N TRP A 202 12.04 -9.49 5.64
CA TRP A 202 12.08 -8.03 5.43
C TRP A 202 12.48 -7.62 3.99
N PRO A 203 13.49 -8.22 3.35
CA PRO A 203 13.80 -7.99 1.92
C PRO A 203 12.61 -8.15 0.97
N GLN A 204 11.70 -9.10 1.24
CA GLN A 204 10.50 -9.34 0.43
C GLN A 204 9.30 -8.48 0.87
N PHE A 205 9.11 -8.32 2.18
CA PHE A 205 7.97 -7.60 2.75
C PHE A 205 8.06 -6.08 2.54
N VAL A 206 9.23 -5.46 2.76
CA VAL A 206 9.36 -3.99 2.72
C VAL A 206 9.00 -3.41 1.34
N PRO A 207 9.59 -3.87 0.21
CA PRO A 207 9.26 -3.30 -1.10
C PRO A 207 7.80 -3.52 -1.49
N THR A 208 7.24 -4.67 -1.12
CA THR A 208 5.83 -5.02 -1.32
C THR A 208 4.90 -4.10 -0.52
N TYR A 209 5.19 -3.89 0.76
CA TYR A 209 4.38 -3.07 1.66
C TYR A 209 4.38 -1.59 1.24
N THR A 210 5.53 -1.08 0.77
CA THR A 210 5.65 0.32 0.30
C THR A 210 5.36 0.52 -1.19
N LEU A 211 5.00 -0.54 -1.93
CA LEU A 211 4.88 -0.58 -3.40
C LEU A 211 4.11 0.60 -4.00
N TYR A 212 2.93 0.90 -3.44
CA TYR A 212 2.05 2.00 -3.86
C TYR A 212 2.17 3.26 -3.01
N ARG A 213 2.74 3.16 -1.81
CA ARG A 213 2.81 4.27 -0.85
C ARG A 213 4.00 4.10 0.09
N PRO A 214 4.99 5.02 0.09
CA PRO A 214 6.03 5.05 1.11
C PRO A 214 5.43 5.13 2.51
N SER A 215 5.96 4.34 3.45
CA SER A 215 5.51 4.31 4.84
C SER A 215 6.69 4.45 5.79
N ARG A 216 6.57 5.33 6.78
CA ARG A 216 7.56 5.47 7.86
C ARG A 216 7.31 4.53 9.04
N LEU A 217 6.17 3.82 9.07
CA LEU A 217 5.73 2.99 10.20
C LEU A 217 6.78 1.98 10.67
N LEU A 218 7.51 1.38 9.72
CA LEU A 218 8.49 0.33 9.96
C LEU A 218 9.94 0.83 9.77
N ALA A 219 10.13 2.10 9.41
CA ALA A 219 11.41 2.64 8.94
C ALA A 219 12.49 2.73 10.03
N ASP A 220 12.11 2.67 11.31
CA ASP A 220 13.04 2.67 12.43
C ASP A 220 13.42 1.25 12.90
N LEU A 221 12.84 0.19 12.35
CA LEU A 221 13.27 -1.19 12.62
C LEU A 221 14.67 -1.43 12.04
N PRO A 222 15.64 -2.00 12.79
CA PRO A 222 17.02 -2.19 12.31
C PRO A 222 17.13 -2.98 11.00
N GLU A 223 16.32 -4.02 10.85
CA GLU A 223 16.28 -4.90 9.69
C GLU A 223 15.74 -4.16 8.46
N VAL A 224 14.68 -3.36 8.64
CA VAL A 224 14.11 -2.52 7.57
C VAL A 224 15.10 -1.44 7.15
N ARG A 225 15.83 -0.83 8.10
CA ARG A 225 16.92 0.12 7.78
C ARG A 225 18.03 -0.53 6.96
N ALA A 226 18.39 -1.78 7.25
CA ALA A 226 19.38 -2.52 6.47
C ALA A 226 18.87 -2.80 5.03
N VAL A 227 17.60 -3.18 4.85
CA VAL A 227 16.99 -3.37 3.53
C VAL A 227 16.99 -2.07 2.72
N LEU A 228 16.52 -0.96 3.30
CA LEU A 228 16.46 0.34 2.62
C LEU A 228 17.86 0.88 2.27
N ALA A 229 18.86 0.63 3.12
CA ALA A 229 20.25 0.98 2.83
C ALA A 229 20.83 0.14 1.69
N ALA A 230 20.51 -1.16 1.61
CA ALA A 230 20.92 -2.02 0.51
C ALA A 230 20.28 -1.58 -0.83
N GLU A 231 18.98 -1.24 -0.83
CA GLU A 231 18.32 -0.69 -2.02
C GLU A 231 18.92 0.65 -2.48
N ALA A 232 19.38 1.49 -1.55
CA ALA A 232 20.09 2.72 -1.88
C ALA A 232 21.48 2.44 -2.49
N ALA A 233 22.19 1.41 -2.02
CA ALA A 233 23.50 1.03 -2.54
C ALA A 233 23.45 0.52 -3.99
N VAL A 234 22.39 -0.22 -4.37
CA VAL A 234 22.15 -0.66 -5.77
C VAL A 234 21.97 0.53 -6.72
N ALA A 235 21.52 1.70 -6.24
CA ALA A 235 21.45 2.91 -7.07
C ALA A 235 22.83 3.52 -7.39
N THR A 236 23.90 3.05 -6.73
CA THR A 236 25.26 3.63 -6.81
C THR A 236 26.30 2.70 -7.46
N THR A 237 25.91 1.52 -7.96
CA THR A 237 26.81 0.59 -8.66
C THR A 237 27.09 1.02 -10.10
N THR A 238 27.93 2.06 -10.24
CA THR A 238 28.25 2.71 -11.53
C THR A 238 28.89 1.78 -12.58
N GLU A 239 29.52 0.67 -12.16
CA GLU A 239 30.18 -0.27 -13.06
C GLU A 239 29.19 -1.08 -13.92
N GLU A 240 28.09 -1.57 -13.34
CA GLU A 240 27.08 -2.37 -14.06
C GLU A 240 26.21 -1.50 -14.98
N VAL A 241 25.84 -0.29 -14.51
CA VAL A 241 25.20 0.74 -15.35
C VAL A 241 26.08 1.07 -16.55
N GLY A 242 27.38 1.27 -16.32
CA GLY A 242 28.37 1.55 -17.36
C GLY A 242 28.46 0.46 -18.41
N ALA A 243 28.33 -0.82 -18.02
CA ALA A 243 28.36 -1.95 -18.95
C ALA A 243 27.13 -1.98 -19.88
N TRP A 244 25.92 -1.80 -19.34
CA TRP A 244 24.70 -1.76 -20.17
C TRP A 244 24.61 -0.48 -21.01
N ALA A 245 24.95 0.68 -20.45
CA ALA A 245 25.02 1.93 -21.20
C ALA A 245 26.01 1.82 -22.38
N SER A 246 27.21 1.26 -22.15
CA SER A 246 28.22 1.04 -23.21
C SER A 246 27.74 0.05 -24.28
N ARG A 247 27.03 -1.02 -23.87
CA ARG A 247 26.45 -2.02 -24.79
C ARG A 247 25.41 -1.38 -25.72
N LEU A 248 24.57 -0.49 -25.19
CA LEU A 248 23.50 0.18 -25.95
C LEU A 248 24.03 1.34 -26.81
N ALA A 249 25.06 2.06 -26.38
CA ALA A 249 25.58 3.25 -27.05
C ALA A 249 26.04 3.02 -28.51
N GLY A 250 26.45 1.80 -28.86
CA GLY A 250 26.84 1.41 -30.23
C GLY A 250 25.69 0.92 -31.12
N MET A 251 24.47 0.76 -30.58
CA MET A 251 23.33 0.14 -31.27
C MET A 251 22.33 1.20 -31.77
N PRO A 252 21.71 1.00 -32.95
CA PRO A 252 20.53 1.77 -33.37
C PRO A 252 19.38 1.67 -32.34
N VAL A 253 18.61 2.74 -32.19
CA VAL A 253 17.52 2.84 -31.20
C VAL A 253 16.48 1.71 -31.29
N ALA A 254 16.23 1.18 -32.49
CA ALA A 254 15.34 0.04 -32.69
C ALA A 254 15.93 -1.28 -32.15
N GLU A 255 17.24 -1.48 -32.29
CA GLU A 255 17.97 -2.65 -31.80
C GLU A 255 18.11 -2.61 -30.28
N GLN A 256 18.43 -1.43 -29.70
CA GLN A 256 18.39 -1.20 -28.25
C GLN A 256 17.05 -1.62 -27.63
N ARG A 257 15.94 -1.17 -28.24
CA ARG A 257 14.57 -1.50 -27.82
C ARG A 257 14.30 -3.00 -27.88
N GLN A 258 14.74 -3.68 -28.93
CA GLN A 258 14.55 -5.12 -29.07
C GLN A 258 15.31 -5.89 -27.99
N VAL A 259 16.60 -5.60 -27.79
CA VAL A 259 17.44 -6.23 -26.76
C VAL A 259 16.85 -6.05 -25.36
N LEU A 260 16.37 -4.86 -25.03
CA LEU A 260 15.74 -4.59 -23.73
C LEU A 260 14.33 -5.22 -23.60
N THR A 261 13.58 -5.33 -24.70
CA THR A 261 12.28 -6.03 -24.70
C THR A 261 12.48 -7.53 -24.43
N ASP A 262 13.47 -8.16 -25.06
CA ASP A 262 13.79 -9.57 -24.84
C ASP A 262 14.36 -9.82 -23.43
N LEU A 263 15.14 -8.87 -22.88
CA LEU A 263 15.57 -8.89 -21.48
C LEU A 263 14.36 -8.89 -20.52
N VAL A 264 13.44 -7.94 -20.69
CA VAL A 264 12.24 -7.83 -19.85
C VAL A 264 11.36 -9.07 -20.00
N ARG A 265 11.19 -9.62 -21.21
CA ARG A 265 10.43 -10.86 -21.45
C ARG A 265 11.07 -12.06 -20.78
N GLY A 266 12.39 -12.20 -20.82
CA GLY A 266 13.12 -13.28 -20.15
C GLY A 266 12.95 -13.26 -18.63
N HIS A 267 13.07 -12.09 -18.00
CA HIS A 267 12.80 -11.98 -16.56
C HIS A 267 11.32 -12.15 -16.22
N ALA A 268 10.40 -11.67 -17.05
CA ALA A 268 8.97 -11.86 -16.85
C ALA A 268 8.55 -13.34 -16.97
N ALA A 269 9.13 -14.08 -17.92
CA ALA A 269 8.93 -15.52 -18.06
C ALA A 269 9.41 -16.27 -16.82
N ALA A 270 10.61 -15.94 -16.32
CA ALA A 270 11.16 -16.55 -15.11
C ALA A 270 10.32 -16.29 -13.84
N VAL A 271 9.68 -15.12 -13.74
CA VAL A 271 8.75 -14.77 -12.64
C VAL A 271 7.40 -15.50 -12.79
N LEU A 272 6.90 -15.68 -14.01
CA LEU A 272 5.65 -16.41 -14.28
C LEU A 272 5.82 -17.95 -14.30
N GLY A 273 7.04 -18.46 -14.15
CA GLY A 273 7.33 -19.89 -14.24
C GLY A 273 7.19 -20.45 -15.66
N HIS A 274 7.42 -19.63 -16.69
CA HIS A 274 7.47 -20.05 -18.09
C HIS A 274 8.89 -20.47 -18.49
N ASP A 275 8.98 -21.49 -19.34
CA ASP A 275 10.26 -22.03 -19.83
C ASP A 275 10.95 -21.09 -20.86
N SER A 276 10.19 -20.19 -21.51
CA SER A 276 10.72 -19.27 -22.53
C SER A 276 10.19 -17.84 -22.42
N ALA A 277 11.02 -16.88 -22.83
CA ALA A 277 10.61 -15.50 -23.11
C ALA A 277 9.52 -15.41 -24.21
N ASP A 278 9.40 -16.43 -25.06
CA ASP A 278 8.39 -16.49 -26.13
C ASP A 278 6.97 -16.72 -25.64
N ASP A 279 6.79 -17.26 -24.44
CA ASP A 279 5.49 -17.37 -23.78
C ASP A 279 4.98 -15.99 -23.28
N VAL A 280 5.87 -14.99 -23.18
CA VAL A 280 5.56 -13.60 -22.80
C VAL A 280 5.42 -12.72 -24.05
N LEU A 281 4.17 -12.42 -24.43
CA LEU A 281 3.86 -11.55 -25.56
C LEU A 281 4.26 -10.08 -25.28
N PRO A 282 5.10 -9.42 -26.11
CA PRO A 282 5.69 -8.10 -25.78
C PRO A 282 4.69 -6.99 -25.45
N GLN A 283 3.55 -6.98 -26.15
CA GLN A 283 2.53 -5.93 -26.04
C GLN A 283 1.40 -6.29 -25.07
N ARG A 284 1.34 -7.52 -24.57
CA ARG A 284 0.24 -7.96 -23.69
C ARG A 284 0.47 -7.46 -22.27
N ALA A 285 -0.60 -7.02 -21.62
CA ALA A 285 -0.49 -6.45 -20.29
C ALA A 285 -0.04 -7.52 -19.27
N PHE A 286 0.94 -7.19 -18.42
CA PHE A 286 1.45 -8.10 -17.37
C PHE A 286 0.32 -8.65 -16.49
N LYS A 287 -0.66 -7.80 -16.15
CA LYS A 287 -1.86 -8.19 -15.37
C LYS A 287 -2.71 -9.28 -16.05
N GLU A 288 -2.75 -9.33 -17.39
CA GLU A 288 -3.43 -10.41 -18.13
C GLU A 288 -2.61 -11.68 -18.25
N LEU A 289 -1.29 -11.57 -18.09
CA LEU A 289 -0.34 -12.69 -18.05
C LEU A 289 -0.24 -13.31 -16.63
N GLY A 290 -0.93 -12.73 -15.64
CA GLY A 290 -0.97 -13.24 -14.27
C GLY A 290 -0.06 -12.53 -13.28
N PHE A 291 0.63 -11.44 -13.66
CA PHE A 291 1.38 -10.63 -12.70
C PHE A 291 0.47 -10.05 -11.62
N ASP A 292 0.95 -10.15 -10.38
CA ASP A 292 0.40 -9.46 -9.23
C ASP A 292 1.48 -8.59 -8.54
N SER A 293 1.18 -8.07 -7.36
CA SER A 293 2.12 -7.23 -6.60
C SER A 293 3.42 -7.94 -6.20
N VAL A 294 3.45 -9.26 -6.06
CA VAL A 294 4.67 -10.04 -5.78
C VAL A 294 5.52 -10.09 -7.04
N GLY A 295 4.92 -10.58 -8.13
CA GLY A 295 5.62 -10.71 -9.41
C GLY A 295 6.17 -9.37 -9.89
N ALA A 296 5.44 -8.27 -9.67
CA ALA A 296 5.91 -6.92 -9.99
C ALA A 296 7.19 -6.54 -9.21
N VAL A 297 7.24 -6.82 -7.91
CA VAL A 297 8.43 -6.57 -7.07
C VAL A 297 9.58 -7.50 -7.48
N GLU A 298 9.32 -8.78 -7.75
CA GLU A 298 10.36 -9.72 -8.17
C GLU A 298 10.97 -9.34 -9.53
N LEU A 299 10.14 -8.97 -10.51
CA LEU A 299 10.59 -8.48 -11.82
C LEU A 299 11.42 -7.20 -11.66
N ARG A 300 11.00 -6.26 -10.79
CA ARG A 300 11.81 -5.08 -10.43
C ARG A 300 13.16 -5.47 -9.85
N ASN A 301 13.20 -6.41 -8.91
CA ASN A 301 14.43 -6.86 -8.25
C ASN A 301 15.39 -7.49 -9.26
N ARG A 302 14.89 -8.39 -10.11
CA ARG A 302 15.66 -9.07 -11.15
C ARG A 302 16.22 -8.08 -12.17
N LEU A 303 15.38 -7.18 -12.70
CA LEU A 303 15.82 -6.17 -13.66
C LEU A 303 16.81 -5.18 -13.05
N SER A 304 16.49 -4.56 -11.90
CA SER A 304 17.38 -3.55 -11.27
C SER A 304 18.77 -4.12 -10.97
N LYS A 305 18.85 -5.40 -10.60
CA LYS A 305 20.12 -6.11 -10.40
C LYS A 305 20.85 -6.39 -11.72
N GLU A 306 20.14 -6.80 -12.77
CA GLU A 306 20.75 -7.13 -14.06
C GLU A 306 21.25 -5.88 -14.81
N VAL A 307 20.51 -4.76 -14.72
CA VAL A 307 20.84 -3.49 -15.40
C VAL A 307 21.62 -2.49 -14.53
N GLY A 308 21.84 -2.79 -13.25
CA GLY A 308 22.62 -1.97 -12.32
C GLY A 308 21.99 -0.63 -11.90
N VAL A 309 20.79 -0.29 -12.40
CA VAL A 309 20.06 0.95 -12.06
C VAL A 309 18.89 0.68 -11.10
N LYS A 310 18.59 1.66 -10.24
CA LYS A 310 17.41 1.61 -9.36
C LYS A 310 16.14 1.94 -10.13
N LEU A 311 15.38 0.92 -10.51
CA LEU A 311 14.08 1.09 -11.17
C LEU A 311 12.97 1.41 -10.14
N ALA A 312 11.99 2.22 -10.55
CA ALA A 312 10.85 2.58 -9.72
C ALA A 312 10.03 1.34 -9.28
N SER A 313 9.54 1.31 -8.04
CA SER A 313 8.72 0.19 -7.54
C SER A 313 7.41 0.03 -8.31
N THR A 314 6.85 1.12 -8.81
CA THR A 314 5.60 1.15 -9.58
C THR A 314 5.76 0.80 -11.06
N MET A 315 6.99 0.58 -11.56
CA MET A 315 7.29 0.49 -13.00
C MET A 315 6.44 -0.53 -13.77
N VAL A 316 6.03 -1.64 -13.15
CA VAL A 316 5.24 -2.71 -13.81
C VAL A 316 3.77 -2.30 -13.99
N PHE A 317 3.30 -1.32 -13.22
CA PHE A 317 1.96 -0.73 -13.33
C PHE A 317 1.97 0.50 -14.24
N ASP A 318 3.02 1.33 -14.16
CA ASP A 318 3.20 2.52 -14.99
C ASP A 318 3.55 2.14 -16.45
N HIS A 319 4.25 1.03 -16.64
CA HIS A 319 4.64 0.47 -17.94
C HIS A 319 4.08 -0.96 -18.07
N PRO A 320 2.81 -1.10 -18.49
CA PRO A 320 2.02 -2.31 -18.24
C PRO A 320 2.38 -3.52 -19.11
N ASN A 321 3.33 -3.42 -20.04
CA ASN A 321 3.78 -4.51 -20.90
C ASN A 321 5.31 -4.46 -21.14
N ALA A 322 5.88 -5.53 -21.68
CA ALA A 322 7.33 -5.66 -21.81
C ALA A 322 7.96 -4.60 -22.73
N THR A 323 7.28 -4.21 -23.81
CA THR A 323 7.76 -3.12 -24.70
C THR A 323 7.84 -1.78 -23.96
N ALA A 324 6.77 -1.40 -23.24
CA ALA A 324 6.71 -0.13 -22.51
C ALA A 324 7.76 -0.09 -21.38
N LEU A 325 7.94 -1.22 -20.68
CA LEU A 325 8.91 -1.34 -19.59
C LEU A 325 10.35 -1.32 -20.12
N ALA A 326 10.62 -1.90 -21.29
CA ALA A 326 11.91 -1.80 -21.97
C ALA A 326 12.24 -0.35 -22.39
N ASP A 327 11.25 0.43 -22.85
CA ASP A 327 11.43 1.84 -23.17
C ASP A 327 11.75 2.69 -21.92
N TYR A 328 11.13 2.38 -20.77
CA TYR A 328 11.46 2.99 -19.47
C TYR A 328 12.90 2.65 -19.03
N VAL A 329 13.25 1.36 -18.98
CA VAL A 329 14.59 0.89 -18.59
C VAL A 329 15.68 1.49 -19.48
N ARG A 330 15.41 1.67 -20.79
CA ARG A 330 16.33 2.38 -21.71
C ARG A 330 16.56 3.83 -21.30
N GLY A 331 15.50 4.54 -20.88
CA GLY A 331 15.59 5.93 -20.44
C GLY A 331 16.45 6.11 -19.18
N GLU A 332 16.34 5.17 -18.23
CA GLU A 332 17.20 5.12 -17.03
C GLU A 332 18.66 4.76 -17.38
N LEU A 333 18.89 3.84 -18.33
CA LEU A 333 20.22 3.33 -18.69
C LEU A 333 21.08 4.26 -19.56
N VAL A 334 20.48 4.83 -20.60
CA VAL A 334 21.18 5.77 -21.51
C VAL A 334 21.21 7.18 -20.89
N GLY A 335 20.40 7.39 -19.84
CA GLY A 335 19.91 8.69 -19.42
C GLY A 335 19.00 9.29 -20.49
N THR A 336 18.22 10.31 -20.11
CA THR A 336 17.87 11.36 -21.06
C THR A 336 19.13 12.16 -21.35
N GLY A 337 20.01 11.61 -22.20
CA GLY A 337 21.18 12.31 -22.73
C GLY A 337 20.73 13.66 -23.26
N GLY A 338 21.29 14.74 -22.71
CA GLY A 338 20.63 16.04 -22.57
C GLY A 338 19.84 16.53 -23.78
N ALA A 339 18.54 16.21 -23.79
CA ALA A 339 17.56 17.22 -24.12
C ALA A 339 17.51 18.16 -22.91
N ASP A 340 18.16 19.31 -23.04
CA ASP A 340 17.64 20.53 -22.43
C ASP A 340 16.14 20.63 -22.80
N ASP A 341 15.32 21.30 -22.00
CA ASP A 341 13.94 21.62 -22.41
C ASP A 341 14.00 22.79 -23.40
N GLY A 342 14.69 22.51 -24.52
CA GLY A 342 15.07 23.44 -25.54
C GLY A 342 13.81 23.97 -26.19
N ASP A 343 13.50 25.23 -25.92
CA ASP A 343 12.42 25.95 -26.58
C ASP A 343 12.48 25.60 -28.09
N PRO A 344 11.43 25.04 -28.70
CA PRO A 344 11.44 24.66 -30.11
C PRO A 344 11.80 25.82 -31.05
N VAL A 345 11.68 27.07 -30.56
CA VAL A 345 12.18 28.28 -31.22
C VAL A 345 13.71 28.32 -31.25
N LEU A 346 14.42 27.95 -30.17
CA LEU A 346 15.88 27.87 -30.11
C LEU A 346 16.43 26.79 -31.05
N GLU A 347 15.88 25.57 -31.04
CA GLU A 347 16.27 24.52 -32.01
C GLU A 347 16.06 24.98 -33.47
N THR A 348 14.97 25.73 -33.72
CA THR A 348 14.67 26.29 -35.04
C THR A 348 15.65 27.41 -35.42
N LEU A 349 16.12 28.21 -34.46
CA LEU A 349 17.13 29.25 -34.67
C LEU A 349 18.52 28.67 -34.94
N GLU A 350 18.90 27.58 -34.26
CA GLU A 350 20.18 26.89 -34.52
C GLU A 350 20.21 26.25 -35.92
N ARG A 351 19.11 25.60 -36.33
CA ARG A 351 18.96 25.11 -37.70
C ARG A 351 19.00 26.25 -38.73
N LEU A 352 18.35 27.38 -38.45
CA LEU A 352 18.41 28.56 -39.33
C LEU A 352 19.84 29.11 -39.42
N ALA A 353 20.60 29.16 -38.33
CA ALA A 353 21.99 29.60 -38.35
C ALA A 353 22.86 28.69 -39.25
N ALA A 354 22.72 27.37 -39.12
CA ALA A 354 23.42 26.40 -39.98
C ALA A 354 23.02 26.52 -41.46
N GLU A 355 21.75 26.81 -41.77
CA GLU A 355 21.32 27.08 -43.14
C GLU A 355 21.93 28.39 -43.68
N LEU A 356 21.97 29.46 -42.87
CA LEU A 356 22.54 30.76 -43.25
C LEU A 356 24.04 30.69 -43.56
N ASP A 357 24.81 29.91 -42.81
CA ASP A 357 26.23 29.65 -43.06
C ASP A 357 26.46 28.91 -44.40
N SER A 358 25.45 28.21 -44.91
CA SER A 358 25.48 27.54 -46.23
C SER A 358 25.05 28.42 -47.41
N VAL A 359 24.66 29.69 -47.19
CA VAL A 359 24.21 30.60 -48.26
C VAL A 359 25.39 31.27 -48.97
N ASP A 360 25.78 30.69 -50.11
CA ASP A 360 26.72 31.25 -51.11
C ASP A 360 26.15 32.44 -51.92
N GLY A 361 25.03 33.02 -51.49
CA GLY A 361 24.34 34.10 -52.17
C GLY A 361 25.11 35.43 -52.19
N GLY A 362 25.07 36.12 -53.33
CA GLY A 362 25.61 37.48 -53.50
C GLY A 362 24.98 38.52 -52.57
N ALA A 363 25.59 39.71 -52.51
CA ALA A 363 25.33 40.75 -51.50
C ALA A 363 23.84 41.01 -51.23
N ASP A 364 23.03 41.12 -52.28
CA ASP A 364 21.58 41.40 -52.23
C ASP A 364 20.81 40.36 -51.40
N ALA A 365 21.13 39.07 -51.54
CA ALA A 365 20.44 38.01 -50.80
C ALA A 365 20.74 38.05 -49.29
N ARG A 366 21.99 38.39 -48.92
CA ARG A 366 22.36 38.57 -47.51
C ARG A 366 21.71 39.83 -46.92
N GLN A 367 21.55 40.89 -47.71
CA GLN A 367 20.83 42.09 -47.28
C GLN A 367 19.34 41.78 -47.03
N ASP A 368 18.64 41.16 -47.98
CA ASP A 368 17.22 40.79 -47.86
C ASP A 368 16.94 39.91 -46.63
N ILE A 369 17.82 38.93 -46.36
CA ILE A 369 17.74 38.07 -45.17
C ILE A 369 17.93 38.90 -43.89
N THR A 370 18.93 39.79 -43.87
CA THR A 370 19.24 40.63 -42.71
C THR A 370 18.07 41.56 -42.36
N GLU A 371 17.46 42.22 -43.35
CA GLU A 371 16.29 43.09 -43.15
C GLU A 371 15.07 42.32 -42.59
N ARG A 372 14.86 41.08 -43.04
CA ARG A 372 13.81 40.19 -42.52
C ARG A 372 14.08 39.76 -41.08
N MET A 373 15.31 39.38 -40.74
CA MET A 373 15.70 39.03 -39.37
C MET A 373 15.56 40.23 -38.42
N GLN A 374 16.00 41.42 -38.82
CA GLN A 374 15.81 42.66 -38.05
C GLN A 374 14.32 42.98 -37.83
N THR A 375 13.47 42.74 -38.83
CA THR A 375 12.01 42.92 -38.73
C THR A 375 11.39 41.95 -37.72
N LEU A 376 11.79 40.68 -37.75
CA LEU A 376 11.33 39.65 -36.79
C LEU A 376 11.78 39.98 -35.36
N LEU A 377 13.07 40.31 -35.17
CA LEU A 377 13.63 40.70 -33.87
C LEU A 377 12.92 41.95 -33.30
N SER A 378 12.68 42.95 -34.14
CA SER A 378 11.94 44.16 -33.76
C SER A 378 10.47 43.87 -33.39
N ARG A 379 9.86 42.83 -33.95
CA ARG A 379 8.50 42.39 -33.58
C ARG A 379 8.49 41.59 -32.28
N TRP A 380 9.52 40.78 -32.03
CA TRP A 380 9.72 40.05 -30.77
C TRP A 380 9.94 41.00 -29.59
N MET A 381 10.88 41.95 -29.70
CA MET A 381 11.17 42.91 -28.62
C MET A 381 9.96 43.78 -28.26
N ARG A 382 9.09 44.12 -29.22
CA ARG A 382 7.81 44.82 -28.97
C ARG A 382 6.79 44.00 -28.19
N ARG A 383 6.86 42.66 -28.20
CA ARG A 383 6.02 41.79 -27.37
C ARG A 383 6.55 41.60 -25.95
N GLY A 384 7.86 41.78 -25.74
CA GLY A 384 8.51 41.59 -24.44
C GLY A 384 8.60 42.85 -23.56
N ALA A 385 8.20 44.02 -24.06
CA ALA A 385 8.26 45.28 -23.32
C ALA A 385 7.08 45.40 -22.31
N PRO A 386 7.33 45.54 -21.00
CA PRO A 386 6.27 45.78 -20.03
C PRO A 386 5.72 47.22 -20.18
N GLY A 387 4.48 47.34 -20.67
CA GLY A 387 3.72 48.58 -20.61
C GLY A 387 3.89 49.55 -21.79
N ALA A 388 3.21 49.28 -22.91
CA ALA A 388 2.85 50.32 -23.88
C ALA A 388 1.60 49.94 -24.70
N GLY A 389 0.46 50.57 -24.40
CA GLY A 389 -0.62 50.88 -25.34
C GLY A 389 -1.42 49.72 -25.95
N ALA A 390 -2.65 49.52 -25.43
CA ALA A 390 -3.76 49.04 -26.24
C ALA A 390 -4.72 50.21 -26.48
N GLU A 391 -4.91 50.62 -27.73
CA GLU A 391 -6.06 51.43 -28.19
C GLU A 391 -6.49 50.97 -29.60
N ASP A 392 -7.80 51.05 -29.84
CA ASP A 392 -8.57 50.74 -31.07
C ASP A 392 -8.46 49.33 -31.71
N GLY A 393 -9.56 48.65 -32.05
CA GLY A 393 -10.98 48.97 -31.77
C GLY A 393 -11.97 48.10 -32.55
N GLY A 394 -13.18 47.91 -32.00
CA GLY A 394 -14.40 47.59 -32.78
C GLY A 394 -14.92 46.14 -32.81
N ALA A 395 -15.91 45.86 -31.94
CA ALA A 395 -17.15 45.06 -32.17
C ALA A 395 -17.11 43.71 -32.95
N ALA A 396 -17.71 42.59 -32.54
CA ALA A 396 -18.52 42.20 -31.36
C ALA A 396 -18.61 40.62 -31.35
N ALA A 397 -19.36 39.87 -30.52
CA ALA A 397 -20.42 40.17 -29.56
C ALA A 397 -20.59 39.06 -28.48
N THR A 398 -21.36 39.36 -27.42
CA THR A 398 -22.14 38.44 -26.58
C THR A 398 -21.47 37.17 -26.01
N ARG A 399 -20.78 37.32 -24.86
CA ARG A 399 -20.97 36.42 -23.71
C ARG A 399 -20.59 37.10 -22.39
N GLN A 400 -21.60 37.44 -21.59
CA GLN A 400 -21.44 38.03 -20.26
C GLN A 400 -21.05 36.93 -19.27
N THR A 401 -19.90 37.05 -18.62
CA THR A 401 -19.49 36.20 -17.48
C THR A 401 -19.07 37.07 -16.29
N VAL A 402 -19.48 36.66 -15.10
CA VAL A 402 -19.52 37.48 -13.88
C VAL A 402 -18.15 37.50 -13.18
N ALA A 403 -17.14 38.06 -13.85
CA ALA A 403 -15.76 38.09 -13.37
C ALA A 403 -15.17 39.53 -13.27
N GLY A 404 -16.03 40.56 -13.32
CA GLY A 404 -15.62 41.97 -13.47
C GLY A 404 -16.08 42.94 -12.37
N GLN A 405 -16.60 42.46 -11.23
CA GLN A 405 -17.09 43.31 -10.13
C GLN A 405 -16.52 42.92 -8.75
N LEU A 406 -15.23 42.62 -8.68
CA LEU A 406 -14.53 42.29 -7.43
C LEU A 406 -13.17 42.98 -7.26
N ASN A 407 -12.87 44.03 -8.05
CA ASN A 407 -11.57 44.72 -7.99
C ASN A 407 -11.62 46.19 -7.53
N GLU A 408 -12.81 46.71 -7.19
CA GLU A 408 -13.00 48.02 -6.54
C GLU A 408 -14.13 47.93 -5.48
N ALA A 409 -14.12 46.87 -4.66
CA ALA A 409 -14.97 46.77 -3.47
C ALA A 409 -14.13 47.12 -2.23
N SER A 410 -14.64 48.02 -1.39
CA SER A 410 -14.03 48.31 -0.09
C SER A 410 -14.24 47.15 0.89
N ALA A 411 -13.39 47.06 1.92
CA ALA A 411 -13.45 45.95 2.89
C ALA A 411 -14.82 45.83 3.60
N ASP A 412 -15.51 46.95 3.77
CA ASP A 412 -16.83 47.01 4.40
C ASP A 412 -17.94 46.44 3.49
N GLU A 413 -17.85 46.64 2.16
CA GLU A 413 -18.81 46.09 1.19
C GLU A 413 -18.68 44.58 1.03
N VAL A 414 -17.47 44.02 1.22
CA VAL A 414 -17.24 42.57 1.24
C VAL A 414 -17.85 41.95 2.51
N LEU A 415 -17.76 42.62 3.66
CA LEU A 415 -18.37 42.16 4.92
C LEU A 415 -19.91 42.19 4.87
N ASP A 416 -20.50 43.21 4.24
CA ASP A 416 -21.96 43.29 4.06
C ASP A 416 -22.50 42.21 3.10
N PHE A 417 -21.72 41.80 2.09
CA PHE A 417 -22.08 40.67 1.23
C PHE A 417 -22.06 39.34 2.00
N ILE A 418 -21.03 39.10 2.82
CA ILE A 418 -20.88 37.88 3.62
C ILE A 418 -22.01 37.75 4.66
N ASN A 419 -22.37 38.83 5.36
CA ASN A 419 -23.48 38.83 6.33
C ASN A 419 -24.86 38.61 5.69
N LYS A 420 -24.99 38.81 4.38
CA LYS A 420 -26.26 38.70 3.65
C LYS A 420 -26.48 37.32 3.02
N GLU A 421 -25.41 36.60 2.69
CA GLU A 421 -25.45 35.22 2.19
C GLU A 421 -25.30 34.17 3.32
N LEU A 422 -24.55 34.47 4.38
CA LEU A 422 -24.45 33.62 5.58
C LEU A 422 -25.38 34.12 6.68
N GLY A 423 -26.68 34.03 6.43
CA GLY A 423 -27.72 34.46 7.36
C GLY A 423 -27.69 33.71 8.68
N ALA A 424 -27.16 34.36 9.72
CA ALA A 424 -27.41 33.99 11.11
C ALA A 424 -28.76 34.56 11.55
N SER A 425 -29.74 33.69 11.74
CA SER A 425 -30.94 33.87 12.56
C SER A 425 -31.29 32.55 13.22
#